data_AF-A0A4Q9MW36-F1
#
_entry.id   AF-A0A4Q9MW36-F1
#
_cell.length_a   1.000
_cell.length_b   1.000
_cell.length_c   1.000
_cell.angle_alpha   90.00
_cell.angle_beta   90.00
_cell.angle_gamma   90.00
#
_symmetry.space_group_name_H-M   'P 1'
#
loop_
_entity.id
_entity.type
_entity.pdbx_description
1 polymer ?
#
loop_
_entity_poly.entity_id
_entity_poly.type
_entity_poly.pdbx_seq_one_letter_code
_entity_poly.pdbx_strand_id
1 'polypeptide(L)'
;MEGNALPPYSDNRDAARADLKQKFTALVHDQRDIQEIFRSIAIELRATPEIGDRHPLVQEWEALRERHKHTYNKSRHSASWCARYLENFAKTLIPLSISKDIPEKKEMIKLFLEAIGAHMEAAKENMESFSELARDVEAFPHRVASAVRTANSPWTGSSGFFVKIEEWVEQLWNSIWQMIAGLFSKLAHVLDAALARLQRISISFCGASVDVWFQRDYDYIRQDLIEKQRERELQDNYNILHDKLSGFEGAWHLVHVKCSQLLADLELAQSFTETNVPRAVDTNLAAAAAAALDDSLIECLRAYSKGESPISS
;
A
#
# COMPACT_ATOMS: atom_id res chain seq x y z
N MET A 1 39.29 15.02 -29.34
CA MET A 1 38.71 13.69 -29.10
C MET A 1 38.29 13.64 -27.65
N GLU A 2 37.03 14.01 -27.39
CA GLU A 2 36.44 13.90 -26.06
C GLU A 2 36.25 12.42 -25.73
N GLY A 3 36.90 11.98 -24.66
CA GLY A 3 36.76 10.62 -24.16
C GLY A 3 35.38 10.45 -23.55
N ASN A 4 34.57 9.58 -24.13
CA ASN A 4 33.37 9.03 -23.48
C ASN A 4 33.81 8.25 -22.23
N ALA A 5 33.92 8.95 -21.10
CA ALA A 5 33.97 8.32 -19.79
C ALA A 5 32.59 7.73 -19.51
N LEU A 6 32.49 6.41 -19.48
CA LEU A 6 31.32 5.71 -18.96
C LEU A 6 31.07 6.20 -17.52
N PRO A 7 29.81 6.46 -17.12
CA PRO A 7 29.52 6.92 -15.77
C PRO A 7 30.05 5.90 -14.74
N PRO A 8 30.65 6.36 -13.64
CA PRO A 8 31.25 5.47 -12.66
C PRO A 8 30.16 4.60 -12.02
N TYR A 9 30.36 3.28 -12.06
CA TYR A 9 29.46 2.24 -11.53
C TYR A 9 29.17 2.36 -10.01
N SER A 10 29.81 3.30 -9.30
CA SER A 10 29.59 3.61 -7.89
C SER A 10 28.31 4.41 -7.65
N ASP A 11 27.93 5.30 -8.58
CA ASP A 11 26.82 6.23 -8.41
C ASP A 11 25.46 5.51 -8.24
N ASN A 12 25.27 4.41 -8.98
CA ASN A 12 24.06 3.59 -8.91
C ASN A 12 23.93 2.81 -7.59
N ARG A 13 25.04 2.41 -6.96
CA ARG A 13 25.00 1.64 -5.71
C ARG A 13 24.70 2.53 -4.51
N ASP A 14 25.28 3.72 -4.48
CA ASP A 14 25.02 4.68 -3.41
C ASP A 14 23.61 5.26 -3.51
N ALA A 15 23.10 5.50 -4.72
CA ALA A 15 21.70 5.86 -4.95
C ALA A 15 20.72 4.75 -4.48
N ALA A 16 21.00 3.48 -4.80
CA ALA A 16 20.16 2.36 -4.36
C ALA A 16 20.16 2.18 -2.83
N ARG A 17 21.30 2.44 -2.17
CA ARG A 17 21.39 2.44 -0.70
C ARG A 17 20.61 3.60 -0.08
N ALA A 18 20.69 4.80 -0.67
CA ALA A 18 19.93 5.95 -0.22
C ALA A 18 18.42 5.72 -0.38
N ASP A 19 17.97 5.17 -1.51
CA ASP A 19 16.56 4.80 -1.74
C ASP A 19 16.06 3.77 -0.72
N LEU A 20 16.86 2.75 -0.42
CA LEU A 20 16.54 1.75 0.62
C LEU A 20 16.37 2.40 2.00
N LYS A 21 17.34 3.23 2.42
CA LYS A 21 17.27 3.95 3.70
C LYS A 21 16.07 4.89 3.77
N GLN A 22 15.77 5.59 2.67
CA GLN A 22 14.61 6.48 2.57
C GLN A 22 13.29 5.70 2.71
N LYS A 23 13.14 4.59 1.99
CA LYS A 23 11.95 3.73 2.07
C LYS A 23 11.70 3.23 3.49
N PHE A 24 12.73 2.67 4.14
CA PHE A 24 12.59 2.17 5.51
C PHE A 24 12.36 3.26 6.55
N THR A 25 12.91 4.47 6.33
CA THR A 25 12.59 5.65 7.15
C THR A 25 11.11 6.01 7.01
N ALA A 26 10.58 6.02 5.78
CA ALA A 26 9.17 6.30 5.51
C ALA A 26 8.26 5.31 6.25
N LEU A 27 8.54 4.00 6.21
CA LEU A 27 7.70 2.98 6.89
C LEU A 27 7.51 3.25 8.38
N VAL A 28 8.55 3.73 9.07
CA VAL A 28 8.51 3.99 10.51
C VAL A 28 7.60 5.18 10.83
N HIS A 29 7.62 6.21 9.98
CA HIS A 29 6.72 7.35 10.09
C HIS A 29 5.29 6.98 9.68
N ASP A 30 5.15 6.29 8.55
CA ASP A 30 3.88 5.86 7.97
C ASP A 30 3.07 5.01 8.93
N GLN A 31 3.71 4.19 9.77
CA GLN A 31 2.99 3.39 10.76
C GLN A 31 2.09 4.24 11.69
N ARG A 32 2.56 5.40 12.14
CA ARG A 32 1.75 6.26 13.03
C ARG A 32 0.63 6.92 12.25
N ASP A 33 0.97 7.48 11.10
CA ASP A 33 0.01 8.15 10.21
C ASP A 33 -1.11 7.19 9.81
N ILE A 34 -0.78 5.96 9.43
CA ILE A 34 -1.75 4.91 9.10
C ILE A 34 -2.74 4.68 10.26
N GLN A 35 -2.25 4.56 11.50
CA GLN A 35 -3.12 4.36 12.67
C GLN A 35 -4.04 5.55 12.92
N GLU A 36 -3.53 6.76 12.69
CA GLU A 36 -4.31 8.00 12.83
C GLU A 36 -5.38 8.12 11.73
N ILE A 37 -5.04 7.78 10.48
CA ILE A 37 -5.97 7.78 9.35
C ILE A 37 -7.05 6.73 9.53
N PHE A 38 -6.70 5.50 9.94
CA PHE A 38 -7.68 4.47 10.28
C PHE A 38 -8.65 4.96 11.35
N ARG A 39 -8.15 5.62 12.40
CA ARG A 39 -8.98 6.19 13.47
C ARG A 39 -9.87 7.31 12.95
N SER A 40 -9.34 8.20 12.12
CA SER A 40 -10.07 9.33 11.52
C SER A 40 -11.24 8.83 10.68
N ILE A 41 -10.99 7.93 9.73
CA ILE A 41 -12.04 7.33 8.90
C ILE A 41 -13.08 6.61 9.75
N ALA A 42 -12.68 5.91 10.81
CA ALA A 42 -13.62 5.26 11.72
C ALA A 42 -14.54 6.25 12.47
N ILE A 43 -14.04 7.43 12.83
CA ILE A 43 -14.86 8.50 13.44
C ILE A 43 -15.84 9.04 12.40
N GLU A 44 -15.37 9.28 11.18
CA GLU A 44 -16.19 9.81 10.09
C GLU A 44 -17.33 8.85 9.71
N LEU A 45 -17.03 7.55 9.57
CA LEU A 45 -18.03 6.50 9.29
C LEU A 45 -19.12 6.45 10.36
N ARG A 46 -18.75 6.60 11.63
CA ARG A 46 -19.70 6.61 12.75
C ARG A 46 -20.57 7.86 12.78
N ALA A 47 -20.00 9.00 12.37
CA ALA A 47 -20.71 10.27 12.28
C ALA A 47 -21.62 10.36 11.05
N THR A 48 -21.48 9.48 10.05
CA THR A 48 -22.36 9.41 8.88
C THR A 48 -23.74 8.86 9.28
N PRO A 49 -24.83 9.65 9.13
CA PRO A 49 -26.17 9.29 9.59
C PRO A 49 -26.69 7.94 9.09
N GLU A 50 -26.39 7.59 7.83
CA GLU A 50 -26.84 6.36 7.16
C GLU A 50 -26.09 5.11 7.63
N ILE A 51 -24.94 5.29 8.28
CA ILE A 51 -24.07 4.21 8.74
C ILE A 51 -24.24 4.08 10.25
N GLY A 52 -23.74 5.04 11.02
CA GLY A 52 -23.76 5.00 12.48
C GLY A 52 -22.88 3.90 13.10
N ASP A 53 -22.81 3.90 14.44
CA ASP A 53 -21.86 3.08 15.21
C ASP A 53 -21.99 1.56 15.03
N ARG A 54 -23.19 1.06 14.75
CA ARG A 54 -23.48 -0.38 14.71
C ARG A 54 -23.46 -0.96 13.29
N HIS A 55 -23.12 -0.15 12.28
CA HIS A 55 -23.12 -0.62 10.90
C HIS A 55 -22.05 -1.69 10.66
N PRO A 56 -22.32 -2.73 9.85
CA PRO A 56 -21.31 -3.73 9.47
C PRO A 56 -20.02 -3.12 8.87
N LEU A 57 -20.15 -2.02 8.11
CA LEU A 57 -18.98 -1.32 7.54
C LEU A 57 -18.03 -0.78 8.62
N VAL A 58 -18.52 -0.35 9.78
CA VAL A 58 -17.64 0.07 10.88
C VAL A 58 -16.84 -1.11 11.42
N GLN A 59 -17.45 -2.29 11.50
CA GLN A 59 -16.76 -3.51 11.94
C GLN A 59 -15.74 -3.99 10.89
N GLU A 60 -16.10 -3.93 9.61
CA GLU A 60 -15.20 -4.26 8.50
C GLU A 60 -13.98 -3.33 8.49
N TRP A 61 -14.18 -2.03 8.70
CA TRP A 61 -13.10 -1.06 8.79
C TRP A 61 -12.16 -1.33 9.98
N GLU A 62 -12.70 -1.61 11.16
CA GLU A 62 -11.87 -1.99 12.32
C GLU A 62 -11.14 -3.32 12.08
N ALA A 63 -11.73 -4.27 11.35
CA ALA A 63 -11.06 -5.50 10.97
C ALA A 63 -9.85 -5.24 10.04
N LEU A 64 -9.95 -4.29 9.10
CA LEU A 64 -8.81 -3.86 8.27
C LEU A 64 -7.70 -3.23 9.14
N ARG A 65 -8.08 -2.38 10.11
CA ARG A 65 -7.14 -1.78 11.05
C ARG A 65 -6.42 -2.81 11.92
N GLU A 66 -7.12 -3.81 12.43
CA GLU A 66 -6.51 -4.88 13.23
C GLU A 66 -5.64 -5.79 12.36
N ARG A 67 -6.06 -6.08 11.12
CA ARG A 67 -5.23 -6.80 10.14
C ARG A 67 -3.93 -6.04 9.86
N HIS A 68 -4.00 -4.72 9.66
CA HIS A 68 -2.82 -3.87 9.53
C HIS A 68 -1.87 -4.01 10.73
N LYS A 69 -2.37 -3.90 11.96
CA LYS A 69 -1.53 -4.06 13.17
C LYS A 69 -0.86 -5.42 13.21
N HIS A 70 -1.60 -6.48 12.88
CA HIS A 70 -1.07 -7.84 12.85
C HIS A 70 0.03 -7.98 11.78
N THR A 71 -0.25 -7.56 10.54
CA THR A 71 0.72 -7.60 9.43
C THR A 71 1.96 -6.77 9.73
N TYR A 72 1.80 -5.57 10.28
CA TYR A 72 2.92 -4.72 10.70
C TYR A 72 3.79 -5.41 11.75
N ASN A 73 3.18 -5.98 12.79
CA ASN A 73 3.93 -6.70 13.82
C ASN A 73 4.65 -7.93 13.24
N LYS A 74 3.98 -8.75 12.43
CA LYS A 74 4.60 -9.90 11.74
C LYS A 74 5.80 -9.44 10.91
N SER A 75 5.64 -8.37 10.14
CA SER A 75 6.69 -7.82 9.31
C SER A 75 7.92 -7.37 10.10
N ARG A 76 7.73 -6.72 11.27
CA ARG A 76 8.83 -6.33 12.16
C ARG A 76 9.59 -7.53 12.71
N HIS A 77 8.88 -8.60 13.04
CA HIS A 77 9.52 -9.86 13.43
C HIS A 77 10.34 -10.40 12.25
N SER A 78 9.75 -10.55 11.07
CA SER A 78 10.47 -11.00 9.86
C SER A 78 11.74 -10.17 9.61
N ALA A 79 11.68 -8.85 9.78
CA ALA A 79 12.82 -7.97 9.62
C ALA A 79 13.92 -8.24 10.67
N SER A 80 13.55 -8.42 11.94
CA SER A 80 14.52 -8.79 12.99
C SER A 80 15.22 -10.10 12.70
N TRP A 81 14.46 -11.12 12.27
CA TRP A 81 15.00 -12.44 12.00
C TRP A 81 15.89 -12.44 10.76
N CYS A 82 15.45 -11.77 9.69
CA CYS A 82 16.23 -11.61 8.45
C CYS A 82 17.54 -10.85 8.70
N ALA A 83 17.50 -9.72 9.43
CA ALA A 83 18.71 -8.96 9.76
C ALA A 83 19.74 -9.81 10.54
N ARG A 84 19.27 -10.56 11.55
CA ARG A 84 20.13 -11.46 12.33
C ARG A 84 20.70 -12.58 11.48
N TYR A 85 19.91 -13.15 10.57
CA TYR A 85 20.36 -14.18 9.66
C TYR A 85 21.45 -13.67 8.72
N LEU A 86 21.22 -12.54 8.05
CA LEU A 86 22.19 -11.93 7.13
C LEU A 86 23.50 -11.57 7.84
N GLU A 87 23.41 -11.05 9.08
CA GLU A 87 24.59 -10.75 9.89
C GLU A 87 25.38 -12.00 10.29
N ASN A 88 24.69 -13.08 10.71
CA ASN A 88 25.34 -14.35 11.03
C ASN A 88 25.94 -15.00 9.78
N PHE A 89 25.22 -14.92 8.66
CA PHE A 89 25.69 -15.37 7.36
C PHE A 89 27.02 -14.67 7.01
N ALA A 90 27.02 -13.34 7.12
CA ALA A 90 28.19 -12.51 6.89
C ALA A 90 29.39 -12.86 7.79
N LYS A 91 29.17 -12.95 9.11
CA LYS A 91 30.25 -12.99 10.11
C LYS A 91 30.78 -14.37 10.41
N THR A 92 29.93 -15.39 10.33
CA THR A 92 30.26 -16.74 10.82
C THR A 92 30.35 -17.73 9.67
N LEU A 93 29.47 -17.58 8.69
CA LEU A 93 29.16 -18.64 7.77
C LEU A 93 29.94 -18.53 6.45
N ILE A 94 30.20 -17.31 5.95
CA ILE A 94 31.13 -17.09 4.84
C ILE A 94 32.55 -17.59 5.18
N PRO A 95 33.16 -17.25 6.33
CA PRO A 95 34.50 -17.76 6.66
C PRO A 95 34.56 -19.29 6.71
N LEU A 96 33.52 -19.95 7.24
CA LEU A 96 33.42 -21.41 7.28
C LEU A 96 33.27 -22.01 5.87
N SER A 97 32.57 -21.32 4.98
CA SER A 97 32.43 -21.76 3.59
C SER A 97 33.68 -21.55 2.72
N ILE A 98 34.75 -20.92 3.22
CA ILE A 98 36.02 -20.74 2.48
C ILE A 98 37.01 -21.88 2.82
N SER A 99 36.59 -22.88 3.61
CA SER A 99 37.43 -24.05 3.92
C SER A 99 37.92 -24.77 2.65
N LYS A 100 39.04 -25.47 2.72
CA LYS A 100 39.53 -26.25 1.57
C LYS A 100 38.71 -27.52 1.32
N ASP A 101 37.79 -27.85 2.24
CA ASP A 101 37.04 -29.09 2.23
C ASP A 101 35.68 -28.92 1.51
N ILE A 102 35.52 -29.59 0.36
CA ILE A 102 34.30 -29.50 -0.46
C ILE A 102 33.06 -30.13 0.24
N PRO A 103 33.16 -31.27 0.94
CA PRO A 103 32.09 -31.79 1.78
C PRO A 103 31.57 -30.81 2.83
N GLU A 104 32.47 -30.18 3.60
CA GLU A 104 32.09 -29.16 4.59
C GLU A 104 31.39 -27.97 3.93
N LYS A 105 31.93 -27.46 2.81
CA LYS A 105 31.29 -26.42 1.99
C LYS A 105 29.88 -26.81 1.56
N LYS A 106 29.70 -28.04 1.06
CA LYS A 106 28.42 -28.53 0.56
C LYS A 106 27.36 -28.56 1.68
N GLU A 107 27.73 -29.02 2.87
CA GLU A 107 26.82 -29.05 4.01
C GLU A 107 26.45 -27.63 4.46
N MET A 108 27.42 -26.72 4.55
CA MET A 108 27.16 -25.33 4.92
C MET A 108 26.24 -24.64 3.90
N ILE A 109 26.49 -24.81 2.60
CA ILE A 109 25.63 -24.25 1.53
C ILE A 109 24.19 -24.76 1.66
N LYS A 110 24.01 -26.07 1.92
CA LYS A 110 22.68 -26.66 2.08
C LYS A 110 21.90 -26.01 3.23
N LEU A 111 22.54 -25.84 4.39
CA LEU A 111 21.92 -25.17 5.55
C LEU A 111 21.54 -23.71 5.22
N PHE A 112 22.30 -23.02 4.37
CA PHE A 112 21.95 -21.66 3.94
C PHE A 112 20.76 -21.60 3.02
N LEU A 113 20.69 -22.53 2.05
CA LEU A 113 19.58 -22.59 1.10
C LEU A 113 18.24 -22.76 1.83
N GLU A 114 18.19 -23.65 2.81
CA GLU A 114 16.98 -23.87 3.61
C GLU A 114 16.58 -22.60 4.39
N ALA A 115 17.53 -21.91 5.01
CA ALA A 115 17.24 -20.74 5.83
C ALA A 115 16.92 -19.48 5.00
N ILE A 116 17.65 -19.21 3.92
CA ILE A 116 17.39 -18.03 3.06
C ILE A 116 16.08 -18.17 2.30
N GLY A 117 15.71 -19.39 1.88
CA GLY A 117 14.41 -19.66 1.27
C GLY A 117 13.25 -19.25 2.18
N ALA A 118 13.33 -19.57 3.48
CA ALA A 118 12.32 -19.16 4.44
C ALA A 118 12.21 -17.62 4.60
N HIS A 119 13.34 -16.91 4.55
CA HIS A 119 13.34 -15.43 4.61
C HIS A 119 12.80 -14.79 3.34
N MET A 120 13.08 -15.37 2.17
CA MET A 120 12.52 -14.95 0.89
C MET A 120 10.99 -15.10 0.90
N GLU A 121 10.47 -16.28 1.25
CA GLU A 121 9.02 -16.50 1.33
C GLU A 121 8.35 -15.59 2.36
N ALA A 122 8.95 -15.39 3.54
CA ALA A 122 8.43 -14.45 4.53
C ALA A 122 8.37 -13.00 4.02
N ALA A 123 9.32 -12.58 3.18
CA ALA A 123 9.31 -11.26 2.56
C ALA A 123 8.19 -11.14 1.52
N LYS A 124 7.97 -12.20 0.72
CA LYS A 124 6.86 -12.29 -0.23
C LYS A 124 5.50 -12.26 0.47
N GLU A 125 5.32 -13.04 1.51
CA GLU A 125 4.09 -13.05 2.31
C GLU A 125 3.78 -11.66 2.89
N ASN A 126 4.80 -10.95 3.40
CA ASN A 126 4.62 -9.59 3.92
C ASN A 126 4.21 -8.63 2.79
N MET A 127 4.89 -8.68 1.64
CA MET A 127 4.56 -7.89 0.45
C MET A 127 3.10 -8.11 0.03
N GLU A 128 2.69 -9.37 -0.14
CA GLU A 128 1.32 -9.75 -0.52
C GLU A 128 0.30 -9.27 0.52
N SER A 129 0.59 -9.44 1.81
CA SER A 129 -0.31 -9.02 2.90
C SER A 129 -0.56 -7.50 2.92
N PHE A 130 0.47 -6.69 2.62
CA PHE A 130 0.31 -5.23 2.52
C PHE A 130 -0.40 -4.82 1.23
N SER A 131 -0.13 -5.50 0.11
CA SER A 131 -0.80 -5.27 -1.17
C SER A 131 -2.30 -5.57 -1.09
N GLU A 132 -2.67 -6.71 -0.49
CA GLU A 132 -4.08 -7.08 -0.25
C GLU A 132 -4.78 -6.06 0.64
N LEU A 133 -4.11 -5.60 1.69
CA LEU A 133 -4.66 -4.59 2.59
C LEU A 133 -4.84 -3.24 1.88
N ALA A 134 -3.90 -2.82 1.03
CA ALA A 134 -4.00 -1.61 0.23
C ALA A 134 -5.22 -1.69 -0.71
N ARG A 135 -5.39 -2.81 -1.42
CA ARG A 135 -6.53 -3.06 -2.31
C ARG A 135 -7.87 -3.07 -1.56
N ASP A 136 -7.92 -3.68 -0.37
CA ASP A 136 -9.12 -3.69 0.46
C ASP A 136 -9.50 -2.27 0.92
N VAL A 137 -8.50 -1.44 1.26
CA VAL A 137 -8.69 -0.01 1.58
C VAL A 137 -9.17 0.78 0.36
N GLU A 138 -8.57 0.56 -0.82
CA GLU A 138 -8.95 1.24 -2.07
C GLU A 138 -10.41 0.94 -2.47
N ALA A 139 -10.86 -0.30 -2.26
CA ALA A 139 -12.23 -0.72 -2.59
C ALA A 139 -13.28 -0.24 -1.57
N PHE A 140 -12.87 0.10 -0.35
CA PHE A 140 -13.78 0.41 0.76
C PHE A 140 -14.71 1.62 0.52
N PRO A 141 -14.25 2.76 -0.05
CA PRO A 141 -15.09 3.93 -0.31
C PRO A 141 -16.29 3.62 -1.20
N HIS A 142 -16.12 2.71 -2.17
CA HIS A 142 -17.22 2.28 -3.03
C HIS A 142 -18.31 1.53 -2.26
N ARG A 143 -17.92 0.75 -1.24
CA ARG A 143 -18.87 0.04 -0.35
C ARG A 143 -19.64 1.03 0.52
N VAL A 144 -18.96 2.04 1.05
CA VAL A 144 -19.55 3.15 1.81
C VAL A 144 -20.56 3.91 0.94
N ALA A 145 -20.16 4.34 -0.26
CA ALA A 145 -21.04 5.05 -1.18
C ALA A 145 -22.25 4.21 -1.60
N SER A 146 -22.08 2.89 -1.76
CA SER A 146 -23.18 1.98 -2.06
C SER A 146 -24.18 1.93 -0.90
N ALA A 147 -23.71 1.73 0.34
CA ALA A 147 -24.57 1.67 1.52
C ALA A 147 -25.36 2.97 1.73
N VAL A 148 -24.71 4.13 1.58
CA VAL A 148 -25.37 5.44 1.67
C VAL A 148 -26.47 5.60 0.60
N ARG A 149 -26.18 5.23 -0.66
CA ARG A 149 -27.20 5.28 -1.73
C ARG A 149 -28.39 4.36 -1.44
N THR A 150 -28.16 3.17 -0.88
CA THR A 150 -29.23 2.24 -0.54
C THR A 150 -30.08 2.74 0.63
N ALA A 151 -29.45 3.32 1.66
CA ALA A 151 -30.16 3.90 2.80
C ALA A 151 -31.06 5.08 2.40
N ASN A 152 -30.62 5.88 1.42
CA ASN A 152 -31.36 7.03 0.91
C ASN A 152 -32.38 6.67 -0.20
N SER A 153 -32.55 5.39 -0.52
CA SER A 153 -33.57 4.92 -1.46
C SER A 153 -34.94 4.78 -0.75
N PRO A 154 -36.04 5.30 -1.33
CA PRO A 154 -37.36 5.31 -0.66
C PRO A 154 -38.01 3.94 -0.37
N TRP A 155 -37.39 2.81 -0.75
CA TRP A 155 -38.09 1.52 -0.92
C TRP A 155 -37.36 0.27 -0.39
N THR A 156 -36.44 0.35 0.57
CA THR A 156 -35.87 -0.87 1.18
C THR A 156 -35.76 -0.80 2.68
N GLY A 157 -36.78 -1.36 3.35
CA GLY A 157 -36.67 -1.86 4.71
C GLY A 157 -35.67 -3.03 4.76
N SER A 158 -34.82 -3.00 5.78
CA SER A 158 -33.84 -4.01 6.18
C SER A 158 -34.16 -5.45 5.74
N SER A 159 -33.35 -6.02 4.84
CA SER A 159 -33.17 -7.49 4.74
C SER A 159 -31.94 -7.87 3.89
N GLY A 160 -31.00 -8.60 4.51
CA GLY A 160 -30.13 -9.59 3.83
C GLY A 160 -28.89 -9.08 3.08
N PHE A 161 -27.87 -8.60 3.80
CA PHE A 161 -26.60 -8.13 3.19
C PHE A 161 -25.63 -9.27 2.76
N PHE A 162 -25.82 -10.52 3.21
CA PHE A 162 -24.80 -11.58 3.11
C PHE A 162 -24.95 -12.62 1.99
N VAL A 163 -25.86 -12.45 1.01
CA VAL A 163 -26.04 -13.46 -0.07
C VAL A 163 -25.49 -13.01 -1.44
N LYS A 164 -24.86 -11.82 -1.54
CA LYS A 164 -24.48 -11.24 -2.84
C LYS A 164 -23.02 -10.75 -2.93
N ILE A 165 -22.07 -11.37 -2.24
CA ILE A 165 -20.65 -10.97 -2.40
C ILE A 165 -19.96 -11.77 -3.52
N GLU A 166 -20.50 -12.95 -3.88
CA GLU A 166 -19.92 -13.83 -4.90
C GLU A 166 -20.36 -13.50 -6.34
N GLU A 167 -21.49 -12.80 -6.53
CA GLU A 167 -22.03 -12.42 -7.87
C GLU A 167 -21.62 -11.01 -8.35
N TRP A 168 -20.99 -10.19 -7.49
CA TRP A 168 -20.73 -8.75 -7.81
C TRP A 168 -19.43 -8.49 -8.56
N VAL A 169 -18.51 -9.44 -8.61
CA VAL A 169 -17.27 -9.34 -9.41
C VAL A 169 -17.60 -9.27 -10.92
N GLU A 170 -18.74 -9.83 -11.35
CA GLU A 170 -19.19 -9.77 -12.74
C GLU A 170 -19.86 -8.42 -13.13
N GLN A 171 -20.24 -7.56 -12.16
CA GLN A 171 -20.93 -6.28 -12.42
C GLN A 171 -20.01 -5.08 -12.69
N LEU A 172 -18.69 -5.21 -12.49
CA LEU A 172 -17.69 -4.25 -12.98
C LEU A 172 -17.83 -3.99 -14.50
N TRP A 173 -18.43 -4.94 -15.23
CA TRP A 173 -18.83 -4.84 -16.62
C TRP A 173 -19.86 -3.74 -16.92
N ASN A 174 -20.76 -3.41 -15.99
CA ASN A 174 -21.81 -2.41 -16.20
C ASN A 174 -21.38 -0.96 -15.91
N SER A 175 -20.16 -0.66 -15.43
CA SER A 175 -19.72 0.75 -15.28
C SER A 175 -19.25 1.38 -16.59
N ILE A 176 -19.01 0.55 -17.61
CA ILE A 176 -19.04 0.98 -19.03
C ILE A 176 -20.37 1.70 -19.34
N TRP A 177 -21.46 1.40 -18.62
CA TRP A 177 -22.77 2.06 -18.73
C TRP A 177 -22.82 3.45 -18.09
N GLN A 178 -21.91 3.80 -17.16
CA GLN A 178 -21.84 5.16 -16.59
C GLN A 178 -21.13 6.17 -17.51
N MET A 179 -20.33 5.73 -18.48
CA MET A 179 -19.90 6.61 -19.57
C MET A 179 -21.10 7.21 -20.33
N ILE A 180 -22.23 6.50 -20.37
CA ILE A 180 -23.48 6.96 -21.02
C ILE A 180 -24.23 7.97 -20.14
N ALA A 181 -24.15 7.87 -18.81
CA ALA A 181 -24.67 8.91 -17.91
C ALA A 181 -23.88 10.23 -18.02
N GLY A 182 -22.60 10.17 -18.42
CA GLY A 182 -21.77 11.33 -18.76
C GLY A 182 -22.27 12.17 -19.94
N LEU A 183 -23.23 11.68 -20.72
CA LEU A 183 -23.92 12.46 -21.75
C LEU A 183 -25.07 13.32 -21.19
N PHE A 184 -25.67 12.94 -20.05
CA PHE A 184 -26.77 13.70 -19.44
C PHE A 184 -26.31 14.88 -18.56
N SER A 185 -25.11 14.82 -17.99
CA SER A 185 -24.57 15.90 -17.14
C SER A 185 -24.24 17.19 -17.91
N LYS A 186 -23.98 17.08 -19.23
CA LYS A 186 -23.70 18.26 -20.07
C LYS A 186 -24.96 19.05 -20.44
N LEU A 187 -26.15 18.45 -20.35
CA LEU A 187 -27.42 19.15 -20.59
C LEU A 187 -27.86 19.97 -19.37
N ALA A 188 -27.53 19.52 -18.16
CA ALA A 188 -27.86 20.20 -16.90
C ALA A 188 -27.06 21.50 -16.69
N HIS A 189 -25.78 21.54 -17.08
CA HIS A 189 -24.95 22.74 -16.92
C HIS A 189 -25.33 23.91 -17.85
N VAL A 190 -25.96 23.64 -19.00
CA VAL A 190 -26.49 24.69 -19.88
C VAL A 190 -27.76 25.31 -19.31
N LEU A 191 -28.56 24.52 -18.59
CA LEU A 191 -29.79 24.95 -17.91
C LEU A 191 -29.50 25.79 -16.66
N ASP A 192 -28.52 25.40 -15.83
CA ASP A 192 -28.15 26.16 -14.63
C ASP A 192 -27.51 27.53 -14.95
N ALA A 193 -26.69 27.61 -15.99
CA ALA A 193 -26.10 28.88 -16.43
C ALA A 193 -27.13 29.85 -17.04
N ALA A 194 -28.22 29.32 -17.61
CA ALA A 194 -29.34 30.12 -18.09
C ALA A 194 -30.27 30.59 -16.94
N LEU A 195 -30.42 29.78 -15.89
CA LEU A 195 -31.27 30.08 -14.73
C LEU A 195 -30.59 30.99 -13.68
N ALA A 196 -29.25 30.96 -13.58
CA ALA A 196 -28.49 31.78 -12.63
C ALA A 196 -28.51 33.30 -12.92
N ARG A 197 -28.98 33.73 -14.10
CA ARG A 197 -29.04 35.14 -14.52
C ARG A 197 -30.40 35.82 -14.28
N LEU A 198 -31.40 35.10 -13.79
CA LEU A 198 -32.73 35.65 -13.50
C LEU A 198 -32.93 35.82 -12.00
N GLN A 199 -32.60 37.01 -11.49
CA GLN A 199 -32.79 37.36 -10.07
C GLN A 199 -34.22 37.85 -9.78
N ARG A 200 -35.03 38.11 -10.82
CA ARG A 200 -36.43 38.52 -10.74
C ARG A 200 -37.17 38.14 -12.02
N ILE A 201 -38.31 37.48 -11.90
CA ILE A 201 -39.29 37.38 -12.97
C ILE A 201 -40.51 38.17 -12.48
N SER A 202 -40.80 39.32 -13.10
CA SER A 202 -42.08 40.01 -12.92
C SER A 202 -42.93 39.76 -14.14
N ILE A 203 -44.04 39.04 -13.97
CA ILE A 203 -45.04 38.90 -15.02
C ILE A 203 -46.19 39.83 -14.65
N SER A 204 -46.39 40.87 -15.44
CA SER A 204 -47.56 41.74 -15.33
C SER A 204 -48.48 41.50 -16.52
N PHE A 205 -49.72 41.09 -16.26
CA PHE A 205 -50.78 41.07 -17.26
C PHE A 205 -52.09 41.46 -16.57
N CYS A 206 -52.81 42.44 -17.15
CA CYS A 206 -54.09 42.95 -16.65
C CYS A 206 -54.12 43.35 -15.16
N GLY A 207 -53.22 44.24 -14.73
CA GLY A 207 -53.34 44.95 -13.45
C GLY A 207 -52.94 44.19 -12.18
N ALA A 208 -52.48 42.94 -12.29
CA ALA A 208 -51.82 42.21 -11.21
C ALA A 208 -50.33 42.00 -11.53
N SER A 209 -49.46 42.18 -10.53
CA SER A 209 -48.05 41.78 -10.60
C SER A 209 -47.82 40.64 -9.62
N VAL A 210 -47.15 39.59 -10.08
CA VAL A 210 -46.63 38.53 -9.22
C VAL A 210 -45.12 38.67 -9.21
N ASP A 211 -44.56 39.00 -8.04
CA ASP A 211 -43.12 39.00 -7.82
C ASP A 211 -42.73 37.66 -7.18
N VAL A 212 -41.95 36.85 -7.90
CA VAL A 212 -41.35 35.61 -7.37
C VAL A 212 -39.93 35.94 -6.90
N TRP A 213 -39.73 35.89 -5.58
CA TRP A 213 -38.43 36.09 -4.95
C TRP A 213 -37.74 34.74 -4.74
N PHE A 214 -36.56 34.57 -5.33
CA PHE A 214 -35.70 33.43 -5.01
C PHE A 214 -34.92 33.76 -3.73
N GLN A 215 -35.42 33.30 -2.58
CA GLN A 215 -34.71 33.38 -1.32
C GLN A 215 -33.58 32.34 -1.36
N ARG A 216 -32.35 32.79 -1.59
CA ARG A 216 -31.15 31.94 -1.47
C ARG A 216 -30.94 31.65 0.03
N ASP A 217 -31.30 30.46 0.47
CA ASP A 217 -30.93 29.95 1.79
C ASP A 217 -29.41 29.73 1.83
N TYR A 218 -28.68 30.77 2.24
CA TYR A 218 -27.23 30.74 2.39
C TYR A 218 -26.75 29.61 3.32
N ASP A 219 -27.57 29.22 4.28
CA ASP A 219 -27.25 28.14 5.22
C ASP A 219 -27.21 26.77 4.53
N TYR A 220 -28.10 26.52 3.55
CA TYR A 220 -28.10 25.28 2.76
C TYR A 220 -26.84 25.17 1.88
N ILE A 221 -26.48 26.25 1.17
CA ILE A 221 -25.28 26.29 0.32
C ILE A 221 -24.01 26.10 1.17
N ARG A 222 -23.96 26.71 2.35
CA ARG A 222 -22.85 26.56 3.28
C ARG A 222 -22.74 25.11 3.79
N GLN A 223 -23.85 24.48 4.13
CA GLN A 223 -23.88 23.10 4.60
C GLN A 223 -23.44 22.11 3.49
N ASP A 224 -23.95 22.27 2.26
CA ASP A 224 -23.55 21.47 1.09
C ASP A 224 -22.05 21.62 0.76
N LEU A 225 -21.49 22.82 0.91
CA LEU A 225 -20.05 23.05 0.73
C LEU A 225 -19.19 22.36 1.79
N ILE A 226 -19.63 22.37 3.06
CA ILE A 226 -18.94 21.69 4.17
C ILE A 226 -18.98 20.18 3.96
N GLU A 227 -20.13 19.65 3.54
CA GLU A 227 -20.31 18.22 3.28
C GLU A 227 -19.44 17.74 2.12
N LYS A 228 -19.40 18.49 1.00
CA LYS A 228 -18.50 18.22 -0.13
C LYS A 228 -17.02 18.35 0.21
N GLN A 229 -16.66 19.22 1.16
CA GLN A 229 -15.29 19.30 1.64
C GLN A 229 -14.94 18.07 2.47
N ARG A 230 -15.81 17.67 3.40
CA ARG A 230 -15.67 16.48 4.23
C ARG A 230 -15.55 15.20 3.40
N GLU A 231 -16.37 15.04 2.36
CA GLU A 231 -16.28 13.91 1.43
C GLU A 231 -14.92 13.84 0.70
N ARG A 232 -14.39 15.00 0.28
CA ARG A 232 -13.06 15.08 -0.36
C ARG A 232 -11.94 14.73 0.62
N GLU A 233 -11.96 15.30 1.82
CA GLU A 233 -10.99 14.98 2.87
C GLU A 233 -11.01 13.48 3.24
N LEU A 234 -12.20 12.87 3.26
CA LEU A 234 -12.36 11.44 3.49
C LEU A 234 -11.77 10.61 2.34
N GLN A 235 -12.02 10.99 1.08
CA GLN A 235 -11.43 10.34 -0.08
C GLN A 235 -9.90 10.47 -0.10
N ASP A 236 -9.38 11.64 0.22
CA ASP A 236 -7.94 11.88 0.33
C ASP A 236 -7.31 11.00 1.42
N ASN A 237 -7.99 10.82 2.55
CA ASN A 237 -7.54 9.90 3.61
C ASN A 237 -7.46 8.44 3.13
N TYR A 238 -8.41 7.96 2.33
CA TYR A 238 -8.33 6.62 1.73
C TYR A 238 -7.15 6.49 0.77
N ASN A 239 -6.93 7.50 -0.08
CA ASN A 239 -5.81 7.51 -1.03
C ASN A 239 -4.45 7.53 -0.30
N ILE A 240 -4.30 8.41 0.70
CA ILE A 240 -3.07 8.48 1.51
C ILE A 240 -2.82 7.16 2.23
N LEU A 241 -3.87 6.53 2.77
CA LEU A 241 -3.74 5.24 3.44
C LEU A 241 -3.30 4.14 2.46
N HIS A 242 -3.91 4.07 1.28
CA HIS A 242 -3.50 3.17 0.21
C HIS A 242 -2.02 3.36 -0.14
N ASP A 243 -1.59 4.60 -0.43
CA ASP A 243 -0.22 4.90 -0.85
C ASP A 243 0.81 4.52 0.22
N LYS A 244 0.51 4.79 1.49
CA LYS A 244 1.36 4.38 2.61
C LYS A 244 1.47 2.86 2.72
N LEU A 245 0.36 2.13 2.56
CA LEU A 245 0.35 0.66 2.57
C LEU A 245 1.14 0.07 1.38
N SER A 246 1.02 0.65 0.18
CA SER A 246 1.84 0.29 -0.98
C SER A 246 3.33 0.59 -0.75
N GLY A 247 3.67 1.58 0.08
CA GLY A 247 5.04 1.82 0.54
C GLY A 247 5.65 0.61 1.25
N PHE A 248 4.87 -0.08 2.11
CA PHE A 248 5.30 -1.32 2.75
C PHE A 248 5.49 -2.46 1.74
N GLU A 249 4.57 -2.62 0.79
CA GLU A 249 4.70 -3.58 -0.31
C GLU A 249 6.04 -3.39 -1.05
N GLY A 250 6.33 -2.16 -1.48
CA GLY A 250 7.55 -1.84 -2.22
C GLY A 250 8.84 -2.11 -1.43
N ALA A 251 8.83 -1.85 -0.12
CA ALA A 251 9.97 -2.16 0.74
C ALA A 251 10.18 -3.67 0.90
N TRP A 252 9.11 -4.45 1.12
CA TRP A 252 9.20 -5.91 1.23
C TRP A 252 9.53 -6.59 -0.09
N HIS A 253 9.10 -6.04 -1.21
CA HIS A 253 9.52 -6.48 -2.54
C HIS A 253 11.04 -6.38 -2.69
N LEU A 254 11.65 -5.28 -2.24
CA LEU A 254 13.11 -5.11 -2.29
C LEU A 254 13.84 -6.14 -1.42
N VAL A 255 13.33 -6.43 -0.22
CA VAL A 255 13.87 -7.49 0.65
C VAL A 255 13.75 -8.86 -0.03
N HIS A 256 12.62 -9.16 -0.66
CA HIS A 256 12.39 -10.39 -1.40
C HIS A 256 13.40 -10.55 -2.55
N VAL A 257 13.59 -9.51 -3.38
CA VAL A 257 14.57 -9.53 -4.47
C VAL A 257 15.99 -9.78 -3.96
N LYS A 258 16.38 -9.15 -2.86
CA LYS A 258 17.71 -9.35 -2.25
C LYS A 258 17.89 -10.77 -1.72
N CYS A 259 16.89 -11.33 -1.04
CA CYS A 259 16.93 -12.71 -0.56
C CYS A 259 16.94 -13.72 -1.72
N SER A 260 16.19 -13.45 -2.79
CA SER A 260 16.16 -14.27 -4.00
C SER A 260 17.49 -14.26 -4.75
N GLN A 261 18.17 -13.12 -4.85
CA GLN A 261 19.52 -13.06 -5.41
C GLN A 261 20.51 -13.89 -4.59
N LEU A 262 20.47 -13.76 -3.27
CA LEU A 262 21.32 -14.55 -2.37
C LEU A 262 21.06 -16.05 -2.51
N LEU A 263 19.78 -16.45 -2.60
CA LEU A 263 19.38 -17.83 -2.85
C LEU A 263 19.97 -18.34 -4.17
N ALA A 264 19.81 -17.60 -5.26
CA ALA A 264 20.33 -17.99 -6.58
C ALA A 264 21.86 -18.15 -6.60
N ASP A 265 22.60 -17.23 -5.96
CA ASP A 265 24.06 -17.33 -5.84
C ASP A 265 24.48 -18.60 -5.06
N LEU A 266 23.72 -18.97 -4.03
CA LEU A 266 23.96 -20.19 -3.25
C LEU A 266 23.59 -21.47 -4.01
N GLU A 267 22.52 -21.47 -4.79
CA GLU A 267 22.12 -22.61 -5.64
C GLU A 267 23.17 -22.87 -6.71
N LEU A 268 23.69 -21.80 -7.33
CA LEU A 268 24.81 -21.89 -8.25
C LEU A 268 26.05 -22.45 -7.56
N ALA A 269 26.41 -21.94 -6.37
CA ALA A 269 27.52 -22.48 -5.59
C ALA A 269 27.33 -23.98 -5.29
N GLN A 270 26.13 -24.40 -4.92
CA GLN A 270 25.80 -25.80 -4.65
C GLN A 270 26.02 -26.67 -5.89
N SER A 271 25.54 -26.27 -7.07
CA SER A 271 25.72 -27.02 -8.32
C SER A 271 27.21 -27.25 -8.67
N PHE A 272 28.08 -26.30 -8.32
CA PHE A 272 29.53 -26.42 -8.52
C PHE A 272 30.22 -27.32 -7.49
N THR A 273 29.62 -27.52 -6.30
CA THR A 273 30.12 -28.54 -5.37
C THR A 273 29.91 -29.96 -5.91
N GLU A 274 28.83 -30.17 -6.66
CA GLU A 274 28.48 -31.49 -7.23
C GLU A 274 29.34 -31.85 -8.44
N THR A 275 29.71 -30.84 -9.23
CA THR A 275 30.61 -30.97 -10.39
C THR A 275 32.10 -30.85 -10.02
N ASN A 276 32.40 -30.64 -8.73
CA ASN A 276 33.75 -30.52 -8.18
C ASN A 276 34.60 -29.43 -8.88
N VAL A 277 34.06 -28.21 -8.94
CA VAL A 277 34.74 -27.03 -9.50
C VAL A 277 34.99 -26.00 -8.39
N PRO A 278 36.04 -26.17 -7.55
CA PRO A 278 36.24 -25.38 -6.33
C PRO A 278 36.25 -23.86 -6.55
N ARG A 279 36.91 -23.41 -7.62
CA ARG A 279 37.01 -21.98 -7.94
C ARG A 279 35.65 -21.35 -8.25
N ALA A 280 34.73 -22.10 -8.86
CA ALA A 280 33.38 -21.61 -9.14
C ALA A 280 32.53 -21.56 -7.86
N VAL A 281 32.68 -22.55 -6.97
CA VAL A 281 32.08 -22.52 -5.62
C VAL A 281 32.54 -21.26 -4.87
N ASP A 282 33.84 -21.02 -4.81
CA ASP A 282 34.42 -19.87 -4.09
C ASP A 282 33.95 -18.52 -4.67
N THR A 283 33.82 -18.43 -5.99
CA THR A 283 33.37 -17.20 -6.66
C THR A 283 31.91 -16.88 -6.32
N ASN A 284 31.03 -17.88 -6.35
CA ASN A 284 29.61 -17.69 -6.05
C ASN A 284 29.38 -17.44 -4.54
N LEU A 285 30.14 -18.10 -3.67
CA LEU A 285 30.13 -17.81 -2.23
C LEU A 285 30.61 -16.38 -1.93
N ALA A 286 31.61 -15.88 -2.65
CA ALA A 286 32.07 -14.50 -2.53
C ALA A 286 31.03 -13.48 -3.05
N ALA A 287 30.25 -13.82 -4.08
CA ALA A 287 29.14 -13.00 -4.55
C ALA A 287 27.98 -12.97 -3.52
N ALA A 288 27.56 -14.13 -3.04
CA ALA A 288 26.58 -14.28 -1.96
C ALA A 288 27.01 -13.51 -0.70
N ALA A 289 28.30 -13.59 -0.35
CA ALA A 289 28.91 -12.84 0.73
C ALA A 289 28.75 -11.33 0.55
N ALA A 290 29.10 -10.81 -0.63
CA ALA A 290 28.98 -9.38 -0.92
C ALA A 290 27.53 -8.90 -0.92
N ALA A 291 26.58 -9.74 -1.35
CA ALA A 291 25.15 -9.44 -1.30
C ALA A 291 24.61 -9.44 0.13
N ALA A 292 25.04 -10.37 0.98
CA ALA A 292 24.63 -10.45 2.38
C ALA A 292 25.28 -9.37 3.27
N LEU A 293 26.47 -8.90 2.92
CA LEU A 293 27.19 -7.78 3.55
C LEU A 293 26.68 -6.40 3.09
N ASP A 294 25.47 -6.31 2.53
CA ASP A 294 24.83 -5.01 2.30
C ASP A 294 24.44 -4.40 3.65
N ASP A 295 25.41 -3.73 4.30
CA ASP A 295 25.27 -3.12 5.63
C ASP A 295 24.04 -2.24 5.72
N SER A 296 23.69 -1.54 4.63
CA SER A 296 22.49 -0.71 4.53
C SER A 296 21.19 -1.50 4.70
N LEU A 297 21.10 -2.72 4.16
CA LEU A 297 19.92 -3.56 4.31
C LEU A 297 19.79 -4.12 5.72
N ILE A 298 20.88 -4.64 6.28
CA ILE A 298 20.91 -5.15 7.66
C ILE A 298 20.53 -4.02 8.63
N GLU A 299 21.09 -2.84 8.43
CA GLU A 299 20.78 -1.63 9.21
C GLU A 299 19.31 -1.26 9.12
N CYS A 300 18.76 -1.16 7.91
CA CYS A 300 17.35 -0.81 7.69
C CYS A 300 16.39 -1.80 8.35
N LEU A 301 16.61 -3.10 8.17
CA LEU A 301 15.77 -4.15 8.76
C LEU A 301 15.85 -4.12 10.30
N ARG A 302 17.03 -3.86 10.85
CA ARG A 302 17.24 -3.77 12.31
C ARG A 302 16.60 -2.51 12.91
N ALA A 303 16.72 -1.37 12.25
CA ALA A 303 16.09 -0.13 12.69
C ALA A 303 14.57 -0.28 12.64
N TYR A 304 14.04 -0.77 11.52
CA TYR A 304 12.61 -1.03 11.35
C TYR A 304 12.05 -2.03 12.37
N SER A 305 12.77 -3.11 12.66
CA SER A 305 12.32 -4.09 13.66
C SER A 305 12.19 -3.49 15.06
N LYS A 306 12.91 -2.40 15.36
CA LYS A 306 12.81 -1.63 16.61
C LYS A 306 11.83 -0.45 16.54
N GLY A 307 11.38 -0.07 15.34
CA GLY A 307 10.58 1.14 15.13
C GLY A 307 11.45 2.41 15.15
N GLU A 308 12.71 2.27 14.77
CA GLU A 308 13.72 3.34 14.67
C GLU A 308 14.04 3.60 13.19
N SER A 309 14.50 4.81 12.86
CA SER A 309 14.99 5.10 11.51
C SER A 309 16.45 4.64 11.33
N PRO A 310 16.86 4.19 10.14
CA PRO A 310 18.27 3.92 9.84
C PRO A 310 19.12 5.20 10.01
N ILE A 311 20.38 5.04 10.37
CA ILE A 311 21.33 6.14 10.58
C ILE A 311 21.65 6.76 9.21
N SER A 312 21.46 8.07 9.11
CA SER A 312 21.89 8.87 7.97
C SER A 312 23.42 9.03 8.03
N SER A 313 24.10 8.35 7.12
CA SER A 313 25.56 8.43 6.89
C SER A 313 25.82 9.17 5.59
#